data_AF-A0A0F9PPC7-F1
#
_entry.id   AF-A0A0F9PPC7-F1
#
_cell.length_a   1.000
_cell.length_b   1.000
_cell.length_c   1.000
_cell.angle_alpha   90.00
_cell.angle_beta   90.00
_cell.angle_gamma   90.00
#
_symmetry.space_group_name_H-M   'P 1'
#
loop_
_entity.id
_entity.type
_entity.pdbx_description
1 polymer ?
#
loop_
_entity_poly.entity_id
_entity_poly.type
_entity_poly.pdbx_seq_one_letter_code
_entity_poly.pdbx_strand_id
1 'polypeptide(L)'
;MNSAKKIFTGIYEEAKSDPNIIGFFLGGSRSKGLQTEYSDYDTYIIVKDSVVKVYNERYPKQKYKDVDLMVFSYSEFKKYASWGSSEAWDRYSFSHVKALVDKNGNIQDILNELARVPSRFLLKFIAGSLDAYINCAYRSLKCIRDGDLEATRLEAAYSIPCF
;
A
#
# COMPACT_ATOMS: atom_id res chain seq x y z
N MET A 1 8.66 11.19 24.07
CA MET A 1 8.10 10.27 23.04
C MET A 1 7.25 11.10 22.08
N ASN A 2 7.51 11.03 20.76
CA ASN A 2 6.74 11.77 19.76
C ASN A 2 5.24 11.39 19.84
N SER A 3 4.34 12.37 19.70
CA SER A 3 2.88 12.20 19.84
C SER A 3 2.35 11.07 18.94
N ALA A 4 2.79 11.02 17.69
CA ALA A 4 2.40 10.00 16.72
C ALA A 4 2.73 8.57 17.17
N LYS A 5 3.94 8.35 17.72
CA LYS A 5 4.34 7.04 18.25
C LYS A 5 3.42 6.60 19.39
N LYS A 6 3.05 7.52 20.29
CA LYS A 6 2.14 7.22 21.41
C LYS A 6 0.74 6.84 20.89
N ILE A 7 0.24 7.56 19.89
CA ILE A 7 -1.04 7.27 19.24
C ILE A 7 -1.02 5.89 18.58
N PHE A 8 -0.01 5.62 17.75
CA PHE A 8 0.18 4.31 17.11
C PHE A 8 0.23 3.18 18.15
N THR A 9 1.05 3.32 19.20
CA THR A 9 1.13 2.29 20.25
C THR A 9 -0.23 2.08 20.92
N GLY A 10 -0.98 3.15 21.21
CA GLY A 10 -2.31 3.02 21.79
C GLY A 10 -3.28 2.22 20.91
N ILE A 11 -3.30 2.51 19.60
CA ILE A 11 -4.14 1.78 18.64
C ILE A 11 -3.66 0.34 18.48
N TYR A 12 -2.35 0.09 18.49
CA TYR A 12 -1.80 -1.26 18.44
C TYR A 12 -2.19 -2.09 19.67
N GLU A 13 -2.11 -1.54 20.87
CA GLU A 13 -2.57 -2.19 22.11
C GLU A 13 -4.07 -2.49 22.07
N GLU A 14 -4.86 -1.56 21.54
CA GLU A 14 -6.29 -1.78 21.32
C GLU A 14 -6.55 -2.90 20.30
N ALA A 15 -5.86 -2.91 19.15
CA ALA A 15 -6.01 -3.93 18.13
C ALA A 15 -5.74 -5.35 18.68
N LYS A 16 -4.80 -5.48 19.62
CA LYS A 16 -4.55 -6.77 20.30
C LYS A 16 -5.74 -7.23 21.13
N SER A 17 -6.42 -6.35 21.83
CA SER A 17 -7.52 -6.71 22.76
C SER A 17 -8.90 -6.72 22.11
N ASP A 18 -9.18 -5.85 21.14
CA ASP A 18 -10.51 -5.69 20.53
C ASP A 18 -10.87 -6.85 19.59
N PRO A 19 -11.85 -7.71 19.93
CA PRO A 19 -12.18 -8.90 19.14
C PRO A 19 -12.74 -8.60 17.74
N ASN A 20 -13.07 -7.34 17.43
CA ASN A 20 -13.55 -6.95 16.11
C ASN A 20 -12.43 -6.51 15.17
N ILE A 21 -11.28 -6.10 15.70
CA ILE A 21 -10.06 -5.89 14.93
C ILE A 21 -9.38 -7.25 14.75
N ILE A 22 -9.43 -7.77 13.52
CA ILE A 22 -8.90 -9.09 13.16
C ILE A 22 -7.51 -9.02 12.54
N GLY A 23 -7.13 -7.84 12.03
CA GLY A 23 -5.82 -7.57 11.45
C GLY A 23 -5.35 -6.15 11.76
N PHE A 24 -4.06 -5.99 11.99
CA PHE A 24 -3.44 -4.68 12.17
C PHE A 24 -2.01 -4.70 11.67
N PHE A 25 -1.62 -3.71 10.88
CA PHE A 25 -0.26 -3.61 10.35
C PHE A 25 0.12 -2.18 10.00
N LEU A 26 1.42 -1.97 9.81
CA LEU A 26 1.95 -0.75 9.23
C LEU A 26 2.18 -0.94 7.73
N GLY A 27 1.89 0.09 6.95
CA GLY A 27 2.41 0.27 5.60
C GLY A 27 3.63 1.17 5.59
N GLY A 28 3.93 1.73 4.41
CA GLY A 28 4.91 2.79 4.25
C GLY A 28 6.33 2.43 4.70
N SER A 29 7.13 3.46 4.96
CA SER A 29 8.55 3.32 5.30
C SER A 29 8.77 2.56 6.62
N ARG A 30 7.90 2.77 7.61
CA ARG A 30 8.00 2.14 8.94
C ARG A 30 7.81 0.64 8.92
N SER A 31 6.96 0.13 8.03
CA SER A 31 6.80 -1.32 7.86
C SER A 31 8.03 -2.01 7.28
N LYS A 32 8.85 -1.26 6.54
CA LYS A 32 10.02 -1.77 5.81
C LYS A 32 11.35 -1.45 6.51
N GLY A 33 11.32 -0.78 7.66
CA GLY A 33 12.54 -0.34 8.35
C GLY A 33 13.26 0.83 7.67
N LEU A 34 12.58 1.55 6.78
CA LEU A 34 13.14 2.65 5.96
C LEU A 34 12.73 4.04 6.46
N GLN A 35 12.16 4.13 7.66
CA GLN A 35 11.66 5.37 8.22
C GLN A 35 12.77 6.37 8.57
N THR A 36 12.46 7.65 8.43
CA THR A 36 13.27 8.78 8.88
C THR A 36 12.57 9.54 10.00
N GLU A 37 13.17 10.62 10.49
CA GLU A 37 12.53 11.53 11.44
C GLU A 37 11.27 12.22 10.88
N TYR A 38 11.15 12.31 9.55
CA TYR A 38 10.02 12.90 8.84
C TYR A 38 8.92 11.89 8.47
N SER A 39 9.11 10.59 8.78
CA SER A 39 8.11 9.57 8.45
C SER A 39 6.94 9.58 9.44
N ASP A 40 5.73 9.58 8.89
CA ASP A 40 4.46 9.33 9.56
C ASP A 40 4.23 7.82 9.81
N TYR A 41 3.03 7.46 10.28
CA TYR A 41 2.58 6.08 10.49
C TYR A 41 1.38 5.76 9.60
N ASP A 42 1.62 5.03 8.52
CA ASP A 42 0.57 4.45 7.69
C ASP A 42 -0.02 3.20 8.37
N THR A 43 -1.19 3.33 8.97
CA THR A 43 -1.77 2.27 9.81
C THR A 43 -2.98 1.65 9.12
N TYR A 44 -2.98 0.32 9.00
CA TYR A 44 -4.09 -0.45 8.45
C TYR A 44 -4.79 -1.23 9.56
N ILE A 45 -6.12 -1.07 9.64
CA ILE A 45 -6.98 -1.71 10.62
C ILE A 45 -7.99 -2.56 9.86
N ILE A 46 -7.84 -3.89 9.96
CA ILE A 46 -8.76 -4.83 9.34
C ILE A 46 -9.76 -5.31 10.38
N VAL A 47 -11.05 -5.09 10.10
CA VAL A 47 -12.14 -5.42 11.01
C VAL A 47 -13.11 -6.42 10.41
N LYS A 48 -13.97 -7.00 11.25
CA LYS A 48 -15.10 -7.81 10.77
C LYS A 48 -16.03 -6.98 9.89
N ASP A 49 -16.59 -7.60 8.85
CA ASP A 49 -17.46 -6.91 7.88
C ASP A 49 -18.65 -6.20 8.55
N SER A 50 -19.23 -6.80 9.59
CA SER A 50 -20.42 -6.27 10.26
C SER A 50 -20.20 -4.96 11.02
N VAL A 51 -18.96 -4.57 11.31
CA VAL A 51 -18.64 -3.39 12.14
C VAL A 51 -17.93 -2.27 11.39
N VAL A 52 -17.59 -2.46 10.12
CA VAL A 52 -16.68 -1.57 9.39
C VAL A 52 -17.13 -0.10 9.37
N LYS A 53 -18.44 0.15 9.28
CA LYS A 53 -19.00 1.51 9.31
C LYS A 53 -18.69 2.23 10.63
N VAL A 54 -18.90 1.55 11.75
CA VAL A 54 -18.63 2.09 13.10
C VAL A 54 -17.14 2.37 13.27
N TYR A 55 -16.26 1.49 12.75
CA TYR A 55 -14.81 1.68 12.86
C TYR A 55 -14.29 2.79 11.94
N ASN A 56 -14.87 2.98 10.77
CA ASN A 56 -14.56 4.13 9.91
C ASN A 56 -14.89 5.46 10.60
N GLU A 57 -16.02 5.56 11.29
CA GLU A 57 -16.39 6.75 12.08
C GLU A 57 -15.46 6.96 13.28
N ARG A 58 -15.03 5.86 13.92
CA ARG A 58 -14.14 5.89 15.08
C ARG A 58 -12.70 6.26 14.74
N TYR A 59 -12.22 5.79 13.58
CA TYR A 59 -10.88 5.99 13.04
C TYR A 59 -10.90 6.67 11.66
N PRO A 60 -11.38 7.92 11.53
CA PRO A 60 -11.23 8.69 10.30
C PRO A 60 -9.76 8.82 9.91
N LYS A 61 -9.48 8.77 8.60
CA LYS A 61 -8.12 8.70 8.05
C LYS A 61 -7.15 9.70 8.65
N GLN A 62 -7.55 10.97 8.72
CA GLN A 62 -6.69 12.08 9.15
C GLN A 62 -7.06 12.61 10.55
N LYS A 63 -7.57 11.72 11.42
CA LYS A 63 -7.93 12.11 12.81
C LYS A 63 -6.72 12.60 13.61
N TYR A 64 -5.53 12.08 13.32
CA TYR A 64 -4.32 12.37 14.06
C TYR A 64 -3.24 12.89 13.11
N LYS A 65 -2.46 13.85 13.60
CA LYS A 65 -1.29 14.32 12.87
C LYS A 65 -0.22 13.21 12.81
N ASP A 66 0.36 13.01 11.63
CA ASP A 66 1.42 12.04 11.33
C ASP A 66 1.05 10.57 11.61
N VAL A 67 -0.25 10.24 11.62
CA VAL A 67 -0.79 8.88 11.72
C VAL A 67 -2.00 8.76 10.81
N ASP A 68 -1.82 8.13 9.65
CA ASP A 68 -2.89 7.84 8.70
C ASP A 68 -3.59 6.53 9.06
N LEU A 69 -4.92 6.55 9.14
CA LEU A 69 -5.74 5.41 9.54
C LEU A 69 -6.56 4.87 8.36
N MET A 70 -6.24 3.67 7.91
CA MET A 70 -6.96 2.98 6.83
C MET A 70 -7.73 1.81 7.40
N VAL A 71 -9.05 1.97 7.50
CA VAL A 71 -9.95 0.92 8.00
C VAL A 71 -10.54 0.17 6.80
N PHE A 72 -10.41 -1.15 6.83
CA PHE A 72 -11.06 -2.04 5.87
C PHE A 72 -11.85 -3.11 6.62
N SER A 73 -13.00 -3.49 6.08
CA SER A 73 -13.56 -4.79 6.38
C SER A 73 -12.68 -5.90 5.76
N TYR A 74 -12.83 -7.12 6.27
CA TYR A 74 -12.13 -8.28 5.70
C TYR A 74 -12.42 -8.45 4.19
N SER A 75 -13.69 -8.32 3.80
CA SER A 75 -14.11 -8.45 2.40
C SER A 75 -13.60 -7.33 1.50
N GLU A 76 -13.60 -6.08 1.98
CA GLU A 76 -13.03 -4.95 1.24
C GLU A 76 -11.52 -5.12 1.07
N PHE A 77 -10.80 -5.53 2.12
CA PHE A 77 -9.37 -5.75 2.02
C PHE A 77 -9.02 -6.88 1.05
N LYS A 78 -9.81 -7.95 1.02
CA LYS A 78 -9.65 -9.03 0.03
C LYS A 78 -9.92 -8.56 -1.41
N LYS A 79 -10.91 -7.68 -1.61
CA LYS A 79 -11.20 -7.08 -2.92
C LYS A 79 -10.05 -6.16 -3.36
N TYR A 80 -9.59 -5.30 -2.45
CA TYR A 80 -8.42 -4.46 -2.65
C TYR A 80 -7.20 -5.30 -3.08
N ALA A 81 -6.98 -6.43 -2.39
CA ALA A 81 -5.91 -7.38 -2.65
C ALA A 81 -6.03 -8.18 -3.95
N SER A 82 -7.17 -8.12 -4.65
CA SER A 82 -7.41 -8.95 -5.83
C SER A 82 -6.56 -8.50 -7.02
N TRP A 83 -6.14 -9.44 -7.86
CA TRP A 83 -5.42 -9.10 -9.09
C TRP A 83 -6.36 -8.41 -10.09
N GLY A 84 -5.93 -7.27 -10.65
CA GLY A 84 -6.73 -6.47 -11.57
C GLY A 84 -7.78 -5.58 -10.90
N SER A 85 -7.71 -5.40 -9.57
CA SER A 85 -8.46 -4.34 -8.89
C SER A 85 -8.01 -2.96 -9.35
N SER A 86 -8.82 -1.93 -9.11
CA SER A 86 -8.43 -0.53 -9.35
C SER A 86 -7.24 -0.09 -8.50
N GLU A 87 -6.92 -0.86 -7.46
CA GLU A 87 -5.84 -0.63 -6.49
C GLU A 87 -4.62 -1.52 -6.76
N ALA A 88 -4.61 -2.27 -7.86
CA ALA A 88 -3.51 -3.18 -8.18
C ALA A 88 -2.16 -2.47 -8.38
N TRP A 89 -2.15 -1.15 -8.59
CA TRP A 89 -0.95 -0.31 -8.68
C TRP A 89 -0.21 -0.10 -7.36
N ASP A 90 -0.84 -0.44 -6.22
CA ASP A 90 -0.28 -0.21 -4.89
C ASP A 90 0.39 -1.48 -4.31
N ARG A 91 0.48 -2.55 -5.11
CA ARG A 91 0.94 -3.86 -4.64
C ARG A 91 2.36 -3.83 -4.11
N TYR A 92 3.25 -3.08 -4.78
CA TYR A 92 4.63 -2.91 -4.33
C TYR A 92 4.70 -2.25 -2.95
N SER A 93 3.74 -1.43 -2.57
CA SER A 93 3.70 -0.84 -1.22
C SER A 93 3.59 -1.91 -0.13
N PHE A 94 2.96 -3.05 -0.41
CA PHE A 94 2.82 -4.19 0.51
C PHE A 94 4.01 -5.16 0.50
N SER A 95 5.01 -4.95 -0.38
CA SER A 95 6.23 -5.76 -0.37
C SER A 95 6.87 -5.75 1.01
N HIS A 96 7.15 -6.93 1.57
CA HIS A 96 7.78 -7.11 2.90
C HIS A 96 6.93 -6.65 4.11
N VAL A 97 5.69 -6.22 3.91
CA VAL A 97 4.80 -5.85 5.02
C VAL A 97 4.45 -7.08 5.86
N LYS A 98 4.44 -6.87 7.19
CA LYS A 98 4.09 -7.89 8.17
C LYS A 98 2.89 -7.46 9.01
N ALA A 99 1.98 -8.40 9.22
CA ALA A 99 0.91 -8.24 10.18
C ALA A 99 1.48 -8.14 11.60
N LEU A 100 1.12 -7.08 12.33
CA LEU A 100 1.43 -6.92 13.74
C LEU A 100 0.38 -7.61 14.62
N VAL A 101 -0.87 -7.63 14.16
CA VAL A 101 -1.95 -8.45 14.68
C VAL A 101 -2.57 -9.22 13.53
N ASP A 102 -2.73 -10.53 13.71
CA ASP A 102 -3.45 -11.41 12.79
C ASP A 102 -4.14 -12.50 13.61
N LYS A 103 -5.41 -12.27 13.98
CA LYS A 103 -6.11 -13.14 14.94
C LYS A 103 -6.49 -14.49 14.35
N ASN A 104 -6.62 -14.55 13.02
CA ASN A 104 -7.10 -15.73 12.32
C ASN A 104 -6.04 -16.32 11.36
N GLY A 105 -4.85 -15.71 11.25
CA GLY A 105 -3.78 -16.10 10.32
C GLY A 105 -4.00 -15.68 8.86
N ASN A 106 -5.20 -15.19 8.53
CA ASN A 106 -5.59 -14.91 7.14
C ASN A 106 -5.07 -13.57 6.62
N ILE A 107 -4.66 -12.64 7.50
CA ILE A 107 -4.28 -11.29 7.09
C ILE A 107 -2.88 -11.31 6.48
N GLN A 108 -1.94 -12.04 7.09
CA GLN A 108 -0.60 -12.19 6.54
C GLN A 108 -0.62 -12.91 5.18
N ASP A 109 -1.53 -13.86 4.97
CA ASP A 109 -1.70 -14.54 3.68
C ASP A 109 -2.16 -13.58 2.58
N ILE A 110 -3.13 -12.72 2.88
CA ILE A 110 -3.57 -11.67 1.95
C ILE A 110 -2.43 -10.69 1.65
N LEU A 111 -1.66 -10.29 2.67
CA LEU A 111 -0.47 -9.43 2.48
C LEU A 111 0.57 -10.09 1.56
N ASN A 112 0.82 -11.39 1.74
CA ASN A 112 1.75 -12.14 0.90
C ASN A 112 1.25 -12.25 -0.55
N GLU A 113 -0.07 -12.32 -0.77
CA GLU A 113 -0.67 -12.28 -2.11
C GLU A 113 -0.58 -10.88 -2.74
N LEU A 114 -0.80 -9.83 -1.95
CA LEU A 114 -0.65 -8.43 -2.38
C LEU A 114 0.79 -8.13 -2.82
N ALA A 115 1.76 -8.61 -2.06
CA ALA A 115 3.19 -8.36 -2.27
C ALA A 115 3.78 -8.99 -3.54
N ARG A 116 2.98 -9.67 -4.38
CA ARG A 116 3.47 -10.36 -5.58
C ARG A 116 2.52 -10.28 -6.76
N VAL A 117 3.08 -10.44 -7.95
CA VAL A 117 2.33 -10.74 -9.17
C VAL A 117 2.01 -12.24 -9.19
N PRO A 118 0.75 -12.67 -9.35
CA PRO A 118 0.41 -14.09 -9.45
C PRO A 118 1.13 -14.75 -10.62
N SER A 119 1.66 -15.96 -10.41
CA SER A 119 2.51 -16.66 -11.38
C SER A 119 1.90 -16.77 -12.78
N ARG A 120 0.58 -16.97 -12.86
CA ARG A 120 -0.16 -17.05 -14.14
C ARG A 120 -0.13 -15.76 -14.97
N PHE A 121 0.12 -14.61 -14.34
CA PHE A 121 0.20 -13.31 -15.00
C PHE A 121 1.62 -12.79 -15.15
N LEU A 122 2.60 -13.42 -14.47
CA LEU A 122 3.95 -12.90 -14.32
C LEU A 122 4.64 -12.63 -15.66
N LEU A 123 4.64 -13.59 -16.59
CA LEU A 123 5.28 -13.41 -17.91
C LEU A 123 4.64 -12.28 -18.72
N LYS A 124 3.31 -12.24 -18.75
CA LYS A 124 2.56 -11.18 -19.47
C LYS A 124 2.81 -9.81 -18.85
N PHE A 125 2.85 -9.74 -17.52
CA PHE A 125 3.14 -8.52 -16.78
C PHE A 125 4.55 -8.01 -17.09
N ILE A 126 5.58 -8.87 -16.94
CA ILE A 126 6.97 -8.49 -17.24
C ILE A 126 7.12 -8.02 -18.68
N ALA A 127 6.59 -8.77 -19.65
CA ALA A 127 6.67 -8.41 -21.05
C ALA A 127 6.01 -7.05 -21.33
N GLY A 128 4.80 -6.83 -20.81
CA GLY A 128 4.08 -5.56 -20.98
C GLY A 128 4.77 -4.38 -20.29
N SER A 129 5.31 -4.59 -19.08
CA SER A 129 6.05 -3.54 -18.36
C SER A 129 7.35 -3.15 -19.06
N LEU A 130 8.11 -4.14 -19.58
CA LEU A 130 9.33 -3.86 -20.34
C LEU A 130 9.05 -3.18 -21.67
N ASP A 131 8.03 -3.62 -22.41
CA ASP A 131 7.60 -2.98 -23.65
C ASP A 131 7.22 -1.51 -23.41
N ALA A 132 6.38 -1.25 -22.40
CA ALA A 132 5.99 0.10 -22.02
C ALA A 132 7.18 0.97 -21.62
N TYR A 133 8.11 0.44 -20.80
CA TYR A 133 9.33 1.15 -20.40
C TYR A 133 10.18 1.55 -21.62
N ILE A 134 10.47 0.59 -22.51
CA ILE A 134 11.27 0.82 -23.72
C ILE A 134 10.59 1.86 -24.62
N ASN A 135 9.27 1.77 -24.79
CA ASN A 135 8.53 2.72 -25.61
C ASN A 135 8.62 4.15 -25.05
N CYS A 136 8.41 4.33 -23.74
CA CYS A 136 8.47 5.64 -23.09
C CYS A 136 9.89 6.21 -23.09
N ALA A 137 10.91 5.38 -22.82
CA ALA A 137 12.31 5.77 -22.90
C ALA A 137 12.68 6.23 -24.31
N TYR A 138 12.25 5.49 -25.35
CA TYR A 138 12.48 5.88 -26.73
C TYR A 138 11.75 7.17 -27.10
N ARG A 139 10.52 7.39 -26.62
CA ARG A 139 9.79 8.65 -26.81
C ARG A 139 10.52 9.82 -26.15
N SER A 140 11.02 9.64 -24.93
CA SER A 140 11.84 10.63 -24.24
C SER A 140 13.07 11.04 -25.06
N LEU A 141 13.78 10.07 -25.66
CA LEU A 141 14.93 10.35 -26.54
C LEU A 141 14.55 11.11 -27.82
N LYS A 142 13.37 10.84 -28.39
CA LYS A 142 12.86 11.65 -29.53
C LYS A 142 12.59 13.08 -29.11
N CYS A 143 11.96 13.30 -27.96
CA CYS A 143 11.75 14.65 -27.42
C CYS A 143 13.08 15.40 -27.22
N ILE A 144 14.12 14.71 -26.73
CA ILE A 144 15.47 15.29 -26.62
C ILE A 144 16.01 15.72 -27.98
N ARG A 145 15.93 14.82 -28.97
CA ARG A 145 16.39 15.10 -30.34
C ARG A 145 15.66 16.30 -30.95
N ASP A 146 14.38 16.44 -30.64
CA ASP A 146 13.52 17.48 -31.17
C ASP A 146 13.58 18.79 -30.35
N GLY A 147 14.38 18.82 -29.25
CA GLY A 147 14.63 20.00 -28.43
C GLY A 147 13.59 20.29 -27.34
N ASP A 148 12.62 19.38 -27.12
CA ASP A 148 11.56 19.53 -26.13
C ASP A 148 11.95 18.87 -24.79
N LEU A 149 12.57 19.66 -23.92
CA LEU A 149 13.03 19.20 -22.60
C LEU A 149 11.89 18.93 -21.62
N GLU A 150 10.73 19.57 -21.78
CA GLU A 150 9.58 19.33 -20.91
C GLU A 150 8.96 17.97 -21.23
N ALA A 151 8.66 17.71 -22.50
CA ALA A 151 8.14 16.43 -22.94
C ALA A 151 9.13 15.29 -22.64
N THR A 152 10.44 15.53 -22.81
CA THR A 152 11.50 14.58 -22.42
C THR A 152 11.33 14.09 -20.98
N ARG A 153 11.17 15.02 -20.04
CA ARG A 153 11.07 14.72 -18.61
C ARG A 153 9.77 13.99 -18.29
N LEU A 154 8.67 14.37 -18.93
CA LEU A 154 7.37 13.72 -18.76
C LEU A 154 7.40 12.28 -19.28
N GLU A 155 7.94 12.03 -20.47
CA GLU A 155 8.09 10.68 -21.04
C GLU A 155 9.03 9.81 -20.19
N ALA A 156 10.13 10.38 -19.70
CA ALA A 156 11.05 9.69 -18.80
C ALA A 156 10.38 9.33 -17.48
N ALA A 157 9.64 10.25 -16.86
CA ALA A 157 8.91 9.99 -15.62
C ALA A 157 7.83 8.92 -15.83
N TYR A 158 7.13 8.96 -16.96
CA TYR A 158 6.09 7.97 -17.29
C TYR A 158 6.65 6.55 -17.54
N SER A 159 7.94 6.42 -17.85
CA SER A 159 8.58 5.12 -18.04
C SER A 159 8.69 4.27 -16.77
N ILE A 160 8.58 4.88 -15.58
CA ILE A 160 8.65 4.17 -14.29
C ILE A 160 7.24 4.12 -13.69
N PRO A 161 6.45 3.07 -13.98
CA PRO A 161 5.08 2.98 -13.47
C PRO A 161 5.06 2.64 -11.97
N CYS A 162 3.98 3.05 -11.30
CA CYS A 162 3.63 2.50 -10.00
C CYS A 162 3.13 1.05 -10.19
N PHE A 163 3.62 0.12 -9.37
CA PHE A 163 3.30 -1.31 -9.45
C PHE A 163 2.63 -1.83 -8.20
#